data_AF-A0A9W9EQ21-F1
#
_entry.id   AF-A0A9W9EQ21-F1
#
_cell.length_a   1.000
_cell.length_b   1.000
_cell.length_c   1.000
_cell.angle_alpha   90.00
_cell.angle_beta   90.00
_cell.angle_gamma   90.00
#
_symmetry.space_group_name_H-M   'P 1'
#
loop_
_entity.id
_entity.type
_entity.pdbx_description
1 polymer ?
#
loop_
_entity_poly.entity_id
_entity_poly.type
_entity_poly.pdbx_seq_one_letter_code
_entity_poly.pdbx_strand_id
1 'polypeptide(L)'
;MSDDQQILAAKELGMVFNYMNEDVIWDKFCDTYEAMRDLLGDFQAFYRSNPSPNLPQANLPDLQKEWENFIHASLEQIVHNGRVSFDSMRDNKYVDVVAKFASWF
;
A
#
# COMPACT_ATOMS: atom_id res chain seq x y z
N MET A 1 -14.49 -1.77 19.35
CA MET A 1 -13.05 -1.78 19.69
C MET A 1 -12.90 -1.02 21.01
N SER A 2 -12.22 -1.58 22.01
CA SER A 2 -11.95 -0.83 23.25
C SER A 2 -10.90 0.26 23.03
N ASP A 3 -10.83 1.25 23.92
CA ASP A 3 -9.87 2.36 23.83
C ASP A 3 -8.41 1.86 23.74
N ASP A 4 -8.06 0.83 24.52
CA ASP A 4 -6.72 0.23 24.49
C ASP A 4 -6.41 -0.43 23.15
N GLN A 5 -7.40 -1.09 22.53
CA GLN A 5 -7.25 -1.70 21.20
C GLN A 5 -7.06 -0.64 20.11
N GLN A 6 -7.74 0.50 20.21
CA GLN A 6 -7.56 1.62 19.26
C GLN A 6 -6.16 2.23 19.40
N ILE A 7 -5.67 2.43 20.63
CA ILE A 7 -4.32 2.96 20.87
C ILE A 7 -3.25 1.99 20.34
N LEU A 8 -3.42 0.69 20.57
CA LEU A 8 -2.49 -0.32 20.07
C LEU A 8 -2.46 -0.33 18.53
N ALA A 9 -3.64 -0.33 17.88
CA ALA A 9 -3.74 -0.31 16.42
C ALA A 9 -3.11 0.95 15.82
N ALA A 10 -3.34 2.13 16.41
CA ALA A 10 -2.72 3.38 15.96
C ALA A 10 -1.18 3.34 16.12
N LYS A 11 -0.68 2.73 17.19
CA LYS A 11 0.75 2.56 17.44
C LYS A 11 1.38 1.61 16.42
N GLU A 12 0.75 0.46 16.15
CA GLU A 12 1.20 -0.51 15.16
C GLU A 12 1.26 0.10 13.75
N LEU A 13 0.22 0.83 13.35
CA LEU A 13 0.19 1.55 12.09
C LEU A 13 1.34 2.58 12.00
N GLY A 14 1.56 3.37 13.06
CA GLY A 14 2.64 4.34 13.12
C GLY A 14 4.04 3.70 13.08
N MET A 15 4.23 2.53 13.70
CA MET A 15 5.48 1.79 13.63
C MET A 15 5.79 1.31 12.21
N VAL A 16 4.78 0.85 11.45
CA VAL A 16 4.97 0.43 10.05
C VAL A 16 5.40 1.61 9.18
N PHE A 17 4.74 2.76 9.29
CA PHE A 17 5.12 3.95 8.53
C PHE A 17 6.49 4.48 8.93
N ASN A 18 6.84 4.46 10.23
CA ASN A 18 8.17 4.85 10.68
C ASN A 18 9.25 3.91 10.15
N TYR A 19 9.02 2.60 10.20
CA TYR A 19 9.94 1.60 9.67
C TYR A 19 10.19 1.80 8.17
N MET A 20 9.12 2.02 7.39
CA MET A 20 9.23 2.30 5.96
C MET A 20 9.92 3.64 5.66
N ASN A 21 9.94 4.57 6.60
CA ASN A 21 10.60 5.87 6.47
C ASN A 21 12.06 5.85 6.92
N GLU A 22 12.59 4.71 7.39
CA GLU A 22 14.04 4.56 7.60
C GLU A 22 14.75 4.49 6.26
N ASP A 23 15.75 5.35 6.03
CA ASP A 23 16.48 5.46 4.76
C ASP A 23 16.92 4.09 4.22
N VAL A 24 17.50 3.24 5.09
CA VAL A 24 17.99 1.90 4.71
C VAL A 24 16.86 0.97 4.25
N ILE A 25 15.67 1.09 4.85
CA ILE A 25 14.52 0.28 4.49
C ILE A 25 13.89 0.78 3.19
N TRP A 26 13.79 2.10 3.06
CA TRP A 26 13.32 2.73 1.84
C TRP A 26 14.22 2.39 0.64
N ASP A 27 15.54 2.48 0.81
CA ASP A 27 16.52 2.10 -0.21
C ASP A 27 16.34 0.63 -0.64
N LYS A 28 16.18 -0.30 0.31
CA LYS A 28 15.93 -1.72 0.01
C LYS A 28 14.62 -1.96 -0.74
N PHE A 29 13.59 -1.18 -0.41
CA PHE A 29 12.34 -1.21 -1.15
C PHE A 29 12.53 -0.71 -2.57
N CYS A 30 13.24 0.42 -2.76
CA CYS A 30 13.61 0.94 -4.07
C CYS A 30 14.43 -0.07 -4.89
N ASP A 31 15.43 -0.71 -4.31
CA ASP A 31 16.23 -1.76 -4.98
C ASP A 31 15.34 -2.90 -5.51
N THR A 32 14.38 -3.34 -4.70
CA THR A 32 13.44 -4.42 -5.07
C THR A 32 12.48 -3.96 -6.16
N TYR A 33 11.98 -2.72 -6.05
CA TYR A 33 11.11 -2.09 -7.03
C TYR A 33 11.78 -1.99 -8.40
N GLU A 34 13.01 -1.49 -8.43
CA GLU A 34 13.78 -1.31 -9.66
C GLU A 34 14.17 -2.65 -10.28
N ALA A 35 14.66 -3.61 -9.48
CA ALA A 35 15.01 -4.94 -9.97
C ALA A 35 13.81 -5.66 -10.61
N MET A 36 12.63 -5.57 -10.00
CA MET A 36 11.42 -6.17 -10.58
C MET A 36 10.98 -5.45 -11.86
N ARG A 37 11.03 -4.11 -11.87
CA ARG A 37 10.73 -3.31 -13.07
C ARG A 37 11.65 -3.71 -14.23
N ASP A 38 12.94 -3.88 -13.97
CA ASP A 38 13.92 -4.21 -15.00
C ASP A 38 13.70 -5.64 -15.51
N LEU A 39 13.48 -6.61 -14.62
CA LEU A 39 13.16 -8.00 -14.99
C LEU A 39 11.89 -8.11 -15.85
N LEU A 40 10.87 -7.29 -15.57
CA LEU A 40 9.65 -7.23 -16.39
C LEU A 40 9.92 -6.67 -17.79
N GLY A 41 10.81 -5.67 -17.89
CA GLY A 41 11.28 -5.15 -19.17
C GLY A 41 12.04 -6.20 -19.98
N ASP A 42 12.97 -6.90 -19.34
CA ASP A 42 13.74 -8.00 -19.95
C ASP A 42 12.84 -9.13 -20.41
N PHE A 43 11.87 -9.53 -19.58
CA PHE A 43 10.88 -10.54 -19.95
C PHE A 43 10.04 -10.10 -21.15
N GLN A 44 9.56 -8.85 -21.16
CA GLN A 44 8.77 -8.33 -22.27
C GLN A 44 9.59 -8.27 -23.57
N ALA A 45 10.85 -7.87 -23.50
CA ALA A 45 11.77 -7.88 -24.63
C ALA A 45 12.00 -9.31 -25.14
N PHE A 46 12.34 -10.24 -24.24
CA PHE A 46 12.49 -11.65 -24.56
C PHE A 46 11.23 -12.22 -25.23
N TYR A 47 10.05 -11.97 -24.67
CA TYR A 47 8.79 -12.51 -25.20
C TYR A 47 8.46 -11.95 -26.58
N ARG A 48 8.75 -10.67 -26.84
CA ARG A 48 8.60 -10.06 -28.17
C ARG A 48 9.59 -10.63 -29.20
N SER A 49 10.81 -10.97 -28.77
CA SER A 49 11.84 -11.54 -29.64
C SER A 49 11.70 -13.04 -29.88
N ASN A 50 10.86 -13.75 -29.10
CA ASN A 50 10.68 -15.20 -29.21
C ASN A 50 9.21 -15.54 -29.54
N PRO A 51 8.77 -15.31 -30.78
CA PRO A 51 7.39 -15.55 -31.16
C PRO A 51 7.06 -17.04 -31.12
N SER A 52 6.19 -17.44 -30.19
CA SER A 52 5.60 -18.77 -30.15
C SER A 52 4.25 -18.77 -30.88
N PRO A 53 4.00 -19.75 -31.77
CA PRO A 53 2.74 -19.85 -32.51
C PRO A 53 1.50 -20.08 -31.61
N ASN A 54 1.71 -20.46 -30.35
CA ASN A 54 0.64 -20.75 -29.39
C ASN A 54 0.38 -19.60 -28.41
N LEU A 55 1.12 -18.49 -28.52
CA LEU A 55 1.05 -17.39 -27.57
C LEU A 55 0.81 -16.07 -28.30
N PRO A 56 -0.26 -15.32 -27.98
CA PRO A 56 -0.53 -14.04 -28.60
C PRO A 56 0.58 -13.04 -28.23
N GLN A 57 1.39 -12.61 -29.22
CA GLN A 57 2.41 -11.55 -29.02
C GLN A 57 1.84 -10.13 -29.10
N ALA A 58 0.71 -9.94 -29.79
CA ALA A 58 0.35 -8.64 -30.34
C ALA A 58 -0.10 -7.59 -29.30
N ASN A 59 -0.45 -7.97 -28.06
CA ASN A 59 -1.17 -7.09 -27.14
C ASN A 59 -0.62 -7.08 -25.71
N LEU A 60 0.68 -7.34 -25.53
CA LEU A 60 1.27 -7.20 -24.19
C LEU A 60 1.31 -5.71 -23.79
N PRO A 61 0.64 -5.33 -22.68
CA PRO A 61 0.80 -3.99 -22.12
C PRO A 61 2.26 -3.78 -21.70
N ASP A 62 2.66 -2.52 -21.56
CA ASP A 62 3.98 -2.17 -21.04
C ASP A 62 4.09 -2.67 -19.59
N LEU A 63 4.82 -3.77 -19.38
CA LEU A 63 4.87 -4.44 -18.08
C LEU A 63 5.62 -3.62 -17.05
N GLN A 64 6.61 -2.84 -17.48
CA GLN A 64 7.31 -1.92 -16.60
C GLN A 64 6.33 -0.87 -16.11
N LYS A 65 5.53 -0.30 -17.03
CA LYS A 65 4.55 0.72 -16.66
C LYS A 65 3.44 0.20 -15.76
N GLU A 66 2.92 -0.98 -16.05
CA GLU A 66 1.91 -1.63 -15.20
C GLU A 66 2.45 -1.90 -13.79
N TRP A 67 3.73 -2.26 -13.65
CA TRP A 67 4.38 -2.42 -12.36
C TRP A 67 4.46 -1.11 -11.58
N GLU A 68 4.83 0.00 -12.21
CA GLU A 68 4.84 1.32 -11.56
C GLU A 68 3.43 1.68 -11.06
N ASN A 69 2.42 1.50 -11.92
CA ASN A 69 1.03 1.80 -11.59
C ASN A 69 0.53 0.93 -10.42
N PHE A 70 0.86 -0.36 -10.43
CA PHE A 70 0.50 -1.30 -9.38
C PHE A 70 1.11 -0.92 -8.02
N ILE A 71 2.41 -0.60 -8.00
CA ILE A 71 3.10 -0.20 -6.77
C ILE A 71 2.56 1.12 -6.24
N HIS A 72 2.33 2.09 -7.12
CA HIS A 72 1.75 3.36 -6.74
C HIS A 72 0.35 3.18 -6.12
N ALA A 73 -0.55 2.46 -6.79
CA ALA A 73 -1.90 2.19 -6.29
C ALA A 73 -1.87 1.43 -4.94
N SER A 74 -0.93 0.49 -4.77
CA SER A 74 -0.77 -0.26 -3.53
C SER A 74 -0.34 0.63 -2.36
N LEU A 75 0.63 1.52 -2.59
CA LEU A 75 1.10 2.47 -1.59
C LEU A 75 0.00 3.49 -1.24
N GLU A 76 -0.71 4.01 -2.24
CA GLU A 76 -1.86 4.90 -2.02
C GLU A 76 -2.95 4.22 -1.19
N GLN A 77 -3.27 2.95 -1.49
CA GLN A 77 -4.28 2.19 -0.75
C GLN A 77 -3.88 1.98 0.72
N ILE A 78 -2.60 1.68 0.98
CA ILE A 78 -2.09 1.52 2.36
C ILE A 78 -2.23 2.84 3.13
N VAL A 79 -1.84 3.96 2.53
CA VAL A 79 -1.97 5.29 3.14
C VAL A 79 -3.44 5.65 3.37
N HIS A 80 -4.30 5.41 2.37
CA HIS A 80 -5.73 5.66 2.47
C HIS A 80 -6.37 4.85 3.60
N ASN A 81 -6.12 3.54 3.65
CA ASN A 81 -6.62 2.64 4.70
C ASN A 81 -6.13 3.07 6.08
N GLY A 82 -4.87 3.50 6.19
CA GLY A 82 -4.31 4.04 7.43
C GLY A 82 -5.06 5.29 7.91
N ARG A 83 -5.32 6.25 7.01
CA ARG A 83 -6.09 7.46 7.31
C ARG A 83 -7.52 7.15 7.72
N VAL A 84 -8.24 6.34 6.94
CA VAL A 84 -9.61 5.92 7.25
C VAL A 84 -9.69 5.24 8.61
N SER A 85 -8.73 4.37 8.92
CA SER A 85 -8.66 3.70 10.23
C SER A 85 -8.46 4.72 11.36
N PHE A 86 -7.58 5.72 11.16
CA PHE A 86 -7.35 6.77 12.14
C PHE A 86 -8.56 7.68 12.35
N ASP A 87 -9.20 8.11 11.28
CA ASP A 87 -10.43 8.92 11.32
C ASP A 87 -11.56 8.14 12.02
N SER A 88 -11.72 6.85 11.71
CA SER A 88 -12.71 6.00 12.39
C SER A 88 -12.46 5.87 13.90
N MET A 89 -11.21 5.74 14.32
CA MET A 89 -10.86 5.72 15.75
C MET A 89 -11.16 7.07 16.42
N ARG A 90 -10.83 8.18 15.76
CA ARG A 90 -11.14 9.53 16.24
C ARG A 90 -12.65 9.73 16.40
N ASP A 91 -13.42 9.43 15.38
CA ASP A 91 -14.85 9.71 15.33
C ASP A 91 -15.64 8.82 16.31
N ASN A 92 -15.22 7.57 16.51
CA ASN A 92 -15.77 6.71 17.56
C ASN A 92 -15.55 7.28 18.97
N LYS A 93 -14.41 7.91 19.25
CA LYS A 93 -14.20 8.60 20.53
C LYS A 93 -15.14 9.79 20.72
N TYR A 94 -15.44 10.54 19.66
CA TYR A 94 -16.40 11.63 19.74
C TYR A 94 -17.83 11.14 20.00
N VAL A 95 -18.26 10.05 19.35
CA VAL A 95 -19.57 9.43 19.60
C VAL A 95 -19.69 8.98 21.05
N ASP A 96 -18.65 8.36 21.60
CA ASP A 96 -18.66 7.85 22.98
C ASP A 96 -18.69 8.97 24.03
N VAL A 97 -17.97 10.08 23.78
CA VAL A 97 -17.99 11.27 24.64
C VAL A 97 -19.36 11.97 24.60
N VAL A 98 -19.95 12.13 23.41
CA VAL A 98 -21.28 12.74 23.25
C VAL A 98 -22.36 11.85 23.88
N ALA A 99 -22.30 10.54 23.71
CA ALA A 99 -23.24 9.60 24.34
C ALA A 99 -23.14 9.63 25.87
N LYS A 100 -21.92 9.67 26.43
CA LYS A 100 -21.70 9.82 27.88
C LYS A 100 -22.23 11.17 28.39
N PHE A 101 -22.00 12.27 27.68
CA PHE A 101 -22.54 13.58 28.03
C PHE A 101 -24.08 13.63 27.94
N ALA A 102 -24.67 13.03 26.92
CA ALA A 102 -26.12 12.97 26.75
C ALA A 102 -26.81 12.08 27.80
N SER A 103 -26.12 11.05 28.32
CA SER A 103 -26.63 10.20 29.41
C SER A 103 -26.66 10.88 30.79
N TRP A 104 -26.06 12.08 30.90
CA TRP A 104 -26.04 12.90 32.11
C TRP A 104 -27.16 13.96 32.16
N PHE A 105 -27.98 14.06 31.12
CA PHE A 105 -29.17 14.91 31.03
C PHE A 105 -30.42 14.06 30.78
#